data_AF-A0ABC8USW3-F1
#
_entry.id   AF-A0ABC8USW3-F1
#
_cell.length_a   1.000
_cell.length_b   1.000
_cell.length_c   1.000
_cell.angle_alpha   90.00
_cell.angle_beta   90.00
_cell.angle_gamma   90.00
#
_symmetry.space_group_name_H-M   'P 1'
#
loop_
_entity.id
_entity.type
_entity.pdbx_description
1 polymer ?
#
loop_
_entity_poly.entity_id
_entity_poly.type
_entity_poly.pdbx_seq_one_letter_code
_entity_poly.pdbx_strand_id
1 'polypeptide(L)'
;MATKCNGNRQDQFPPGNLFVAVSEGLWDNGAACGRRFRLRCLSGHNRPCKGGTVDVRVVDFCPKRPCPSNILMSNDAFAALSHSQKAKINVEFIQYTIILLLLLLRISVIIVTSIFHAMSKLGFIIFTGFDMNHGIILLSSLARLSWQIGMFKN
;
A
#
# COMPACT_ATOMS: atom_id res chain seq x y z
N MET A 1 9.52 22.74 15.16
CA MET A 1 10.30 21.50 14.93
C MET A 1 10.16 21.16 13.45
N ALA A 2 11.27 20.90 12.77
CA ALA A 2 11.25 20.46 11.38
C ALA A 2 10.80 18.99 11.30
N THR A 3 9.87 18.68 10.40
CA THR A 3 9.46 17.31 10.13
C THR A 3 10.52 16.56 9.32
N LYS A 4 10.53 15.23 9.41
CA LYS A 4 11.44 14.37 8.65
C LYS A 4 11.10 14.28 7.16
N CYS A 5 9.86 14.59 6.76
CA CYS A 5 9.47 14.57 5.35
C CYS A 5 10.02 15.77 4.59
N ASN A 6 9.50 16.98 4.87
CA ASN A 6 9.83 18.18 4.12
C ASN A 6 10.30 19.34 5.04
N GLY A 7 10.73 19.03 6.27
CA GLY A 7 11.20 20.05 7.22
C GLY A 7 10.06 20.95 7.71
N ASN A 8 10.21 22.26 7.52
CA ASN A 8 9.23 23.27 7.95
C ASN A 8 8.31 23.76 6.82
N ARG A 9 8.28 23.04 5.69
CA ARG A 9 7.46 23.39 4.54
C ARG A 9 5.98 23.42 4.90
N GLN A 10 5.31 24.55 4.67
CA GLN A 10 3.90 24.73 5.03
C GLN A 10 2.96 24.01 4.06
N ASP A 11 3.37 23.84 2.81
CA ASP A 11 2.64 23.13 1.74
C ASP A 11 2.39 21.65 2.05
N GLN A 12 3.14 21.07 2.99
CA GLN A 12 2.94 19.69 3.40
C GLN A 12 1.69 19.51 4.27
N PHE A 13 1.27 20.54 5.01
CA PHE A 13 0.15 20.44 5.95
C PHE A 13 -1.19 20.64 5.24
N PRO A 14 -2.11 19.66 5.32
CA PRO A 14 -3.44 19.82 4.75
C PRO A 14 -4.29 20.82 5.57
N PRO A 15 -5.32 21.43 4.95
CA PRO A 15 -6.25 22.30 5.66
C PRO A 15 -6.91 21.55 6.83
N GLY A 16 -7.13 22.25 7.95
CA GLY A 16 -7.68 21.65 9.17
C GLY A 16 -6.69 20.79 9.96
N ASN A 17 -5.39 20.92 9.69
CA ASN A 17 -4.31 20.20 10.40
C ASN A 17 -4.50 18.68 10.44
N LEU A 18 -5.11 18.08 9.42
CA LEU A 18 -5.39 16.64 9.37
C LEU A 18 -4.14 15.85 8.95
N PHE A 19 -3.15 15.78 9.83
CA PHE A 19 -1.87 15.14 9.56
C PHE A 19 -1.45 14.16 10.64
N VAL A 20 -0.54 13.26 10.28
CA VAL A 20 -0.01 12.21 11.16
C VAL A 20 1.50 12.06 11.03
N ALA A 21 2.10 11.59 12.12
CA ALA A 21 3.44 11.04 12.15
C ALA A 21 3.36 9.51 12.31
N VAL A 22 4.26 8.79 11.66
CA VAL A 22 4.21 7.31 11.63
C VAL A 22 5.44 6.70 12.33
N SER A 23 5.26 5.49 12.88
CA SER A 23 6.36 4.71 13.45
C SER A 23 7.25 4.09 12.39
N GLU A 24 8.38 3.50 12.80
CA GLU A 24 9.37 2.88 11.92
C GLU A 24 8.78 1.83 10.98
N GLY A 25 7.84 1.00 11.44
CA GLY A 25 7.20 -0.02 10.61
C GLY A 25 6.34 0.55 9.47
N LEU A 26 5.93 1.82 9.55
CA LEU A 26 5.13 2.50 8.54
C LEU A 26 5.90 3.60 7.81
N TRP A 27 7.08 3.99 8.31
CA TRP A 27 7.87 5.08 7.78
C TRP A 27 8.48 4.77 6.41
N ASP A 28 8.84 3.50 6.18
CA ASP A 28 9.34 3.00 4.89
C ASP A 28 10.51 3.86 4.35
N ASN A 29 11.48 4.17 5.22
CA ASN A 29 12.61 5.06 4.94
C ASN A 29 12.23 6.42 4.31
N GLY A 30 11.08 6.98 4.68
CA GLY A 30 10.59 8.25 4.16
C GLY A 30 9.70 8.13 2.92
N ALA A 31 9.54 6.94 2.34
CA ALA A 31 8.60 6.72 1.24
C ALA A 31 7.13 6.90 1.68
N ALA A 32 6.86 6.92 2.99
CA ALA A 32 5.54 7.22 3.54
C ALA A 32 5.15 8.69 3.46
N CYS A 33 6.10 9.60 3.25
CA CYS A 33 5.86 11.04 3.23
C CYS A 33 4.84 11.45 2.16
N GLY A 34 3.88 12.29 2.53
CA GLY A 34 2.83 12.77 1.63
C GLY A 34 1.73 11.75 1.30
N ARG A 35 1.85 10.49 1.75
CA ARG A 35 0.78 9.49 1.58
C ARG A 35 -0.46 9.92 2.34
N ARG A 36 -1.63 9.58 1.77
CA ARG A 36 -2.93 9.81 2.39
C ARG A 36 -3.49 8.51 2.96
N PHE A 37 -3.85 8.53 4.24
CA PHE A 37 -4.49 7.42 4.92
C PHE A 37 -5.91 7.79 5.30
N ARG A 38 -6.86 6.89 5.05
CA ARG A 38 -8.17 6.94 5.71
C ARG A 38 -8.08 6.18 7.00
N LEU A 39 -8.31 6.85 8.11
CA LEU A 39 -8.35 6.25 9.43
C LEU A 39 -9.80 5.99 9.84
N ARG A 40 -10.05 4.84 10.47
CA ARG A 40 -11.33 4.55 11.15
C ARG A 40 -11.04 4.11 12.58
N CYS A 41 -11.78 4.67 13.53
CA CYS A 41 -11.70 4.26 14.93
C CYS A 41 -12.45 2.93 15.11
N LEU A 42 -11.77 1.91 15.62
CA LEU A 42 -12.35 0.59 15.88
C LEU A 42 -12.83 0.46 17.32
N SER A 43 -11.94 0.74 18.27
CA SER A 43 -12.21 0.57 19.69
C SER A 43 -11.26 1.42 20.53
N GLY A 44 -11.57 1.59 21.80
CA GLY A 44 -10.72 2.29 22.75
C GLY A 44 -11.30 2.24 24.16
N HIS A 45 -10.48 2.60 25.14
CA HIS A 45 -10.91 2.66 26.53
C HIS A 45 -12.02 3.73 26.69
N ASN A 46 -13.12 3.39 27.37
CA ASN A 46 -14.33 4.22 27.52
C ASN A 46 -15.10 4.52 26.22
N ARG A 47 -15.03 3.63 25.21
CA ARG A 47 -15.76 3.76 23.93
C ARG A 47 -15.64 5.18 23.32
N PRO A 48 -14.41 5.63 23.02
CA PRO A 48 -14.17 7.02 22.68
C PRO A 48 -14.49 7.33 21.21
N CYS A 49 -14.67 6.32 20.36
CA CYS A 49 -14.90 6.47 18.93
C CYS A 49 -16.23 7.19 18.62
N LYS A 50 -16.19 8.21 17.75
CA LYS A 50 -17.36 8.96 17.27
C LYS A 50 -18.20 8.24 16.21
N GLY A 51 -17.65 7.19 15.59
CA GLY A 51 -18.22 6.57 14.40
C GLY A 51 -17.95 7.45 13.17
N GLY A 52 -17.01 7.05 12.33
CA GLY A 52 -16.63 7.82 11.15
C GLY A 52 -15.21 7.51 10.69
N THR A 53 -14.84 8.13 9.58
CA THR A 53 -13.50 8.03 9.00
C THR A 53 -12.92 9.40 8.75
N VAL A 54 -11.62 9.56 8.96
CA VAL A 54 -10.89 10.81 8.67
C VAL A 54 -9.77 10.54 7.68
N ASP A 55 -9.63 11.41 6.69
CA ASP A 55 -8.52 11.36 5.74
C ASP A 55 -7.39 12.26 6.26
N VAL A 56 -6.22 11.66 6.44
CA VAL A 56 -5.03 12.33 6.97
C VAL A 56 -3.85 12.17 6.04
N ARG A 57 -2.89 13.08 6.15
CA ARG A 57 -1.61 13.01 5.43
C ARG A 57 -0.45 12.70 6.36
N VAL A 58 0.44 11.82 5.93
CA VAL A 58 1.71 11.56 6.63
C VAL A 58 2.67 12.73 6.38
N VAL A 59 3.10 13.40 7.45
CA VAL A 59 3.98 14.58 7.37
C VAL A 59 5.27 14.43 8.18
N ASP A 60 5.34 13.46 9.09
CA ASP A 60 6.51 13.30 9.96
C ASP A 60 6.79 11.84 10.35
N PHE A 61 7.99 11.60 10.84
CA PHE A 61 8.37 10.38 11.53
C PHE A 61 8.16 10.56 13.02
N CYS A 62 7.79 9.49 13.72
CA CYS A 62 7.59 9.53 15.17
C CYS A 62 8.83 10.08 15.90
N PRO A 63 8.72 11.25 16.56
CA PRO A 63 9.89 11.91 17.15
C PRO A 63 10.33 11.26 18.48
N LYS A 64 9.44 10.52 19.14
CA LYS A 64 9.71 9.84 20.41
C LYS A 64 10.26 8.43 20.18
N ARG A 65 11.28 8.05 20.95
CA ARG A 65 11.84 6.68 20.98
C ARG A 65 11.80 6.13 22.41
N PRO A 66 11.14 4.97 22.66
CA PRO A 66 10.31 4.22 21.73
C PRO A 66 9.04 5.00 21.33
N CYS A 67 8.53 4.73 20.13
CA CYS A 67 7.34 5.40 19.64
C CYS A 67 6.11 4.93 20.43
N PRO A 68 5.26 5.84 20.97
CA PRO A 68 4.14 5.45 21.84
C PRO A 68 2.99 4.74 21.10
N SER A 69 2.90 4.90 19.78
CA SER A 69 1.87 4.31 18.93
C SER A 69 2.37 4.19 17.48
N ASN A 70 1.75 3.34 16.67
CA ASN A 70 2.13 3.20 15.26
C ASN A 70 1.84 4.44 14.43
N ILE A 71 0.78 5.18 14.80
CA ILE A 71 0.36 6.41 14.17
C ILE A 71 0.12 7.44 15.28
N LEU A 72 0.80 8.57 15.21
CA LEU A 72 0.56 9.74 16.05
C LEU A 72 -0.18 10.77 15.21
N MET A 73 -1.32 11.22 15.69
CA MET A 73 -2.19 12.14 14.96
C MET A 73 -2.10 13.54 15.55
N SER A 74 -2.41 14.54 14.74
CA SER A 74 -2.69 15.89 15.25
C SER A 74 -3.94 15.88 16.15
N ASN A 75 -4.08 16.92 16.97
CA ASN A 75 -5.24 17.07 17.85
C ASN A 75 -6.55 17.14 17.05
N ASP A 76 -6.54 17.81 15.89
CA ASP A 76 -7.71 17.97 15.03
C ASP A 76 -8.12 16.64 14.38
N ALA A 77 -7.15 15.88 13.86
CA ALA A 77 -7.41 14.54 13.33
C ALA A 77 -7.92 13.58 14.42
N PHE A 78 -7.37 13.70 15.63
CA PHE A 78 -7.80 12.88 16.77
C PHE A 78 -9.21 13.24 17.24
N ALA A 79 -9.53 14.53 17.31
CA ALA A 79 -10.86 15.03 17.67
C ALA A 79 -11.94 14.65 16.63
N ALA A 80 -11.55 14.45 15.37
CA ALA A 80 -12.45 13.93 14.34
C ALA A 80 -12.85 12.47 14.59
N LEU A 81 -11.94 11.65 15.13
CA LEU A 81 -12.19 10.22 15.39
C LEU A 81 -12.77 9.94 16.78
N SER A 82 -12.44 10.77 17.77
CA SER A 82 -12.67 10.47 19.19
C SER A 82 -13.36 11.62 19.93
N HIS A 83 -14.24 11.29 20.88
CA HIS A 83 -14.82 12.22 21.84
C HIS A 83 -13.83 12.63 22.94
N SER A 84 -12.86 11.77 23.26
CA SER A 84 -11.83 12.04 24.25
C SER A 84 -10.51 12.33 23.55
N GLN A 85 -9.77 13.35 23.99
CA GLN A 85 -8.46 13.71 23.41
C GLN A 85 -7.27 12.99 24.04
N LYS A 86 -7.49 12.25 25.14
CA LYS A 86 -6.42 11.57 25.91
C LYS A 86 -6.53 10.05 25.89
N ALA A 87 -7.58 9.51 25.29
CA ALA A 87 -7.77 8.06 25.23
C ALA A 87 -6.75 7.43 24.28
N LYS A 88 -6.32 6.20 24.57
CA LYS A 88 -5.66 5.36 23.57
C LYS A 88 -6.75 4.66 22.75
N ILE A 89 -6.69 4.83 21.44
CA ILE A 89 -7.66 4.26 20.50
C ILE A 89 -6.95 3.32 19.52
N ASN A 90 -7.62 2.22 19.19
CA ASN A 90 -7.24 1.34 18.11
C ASN A 90 -7.88 1.86 16.83
N VAL A 91 -7.05 2.14 15.85
CA VAL A 91 -7.50 2.60 14.53
C VAL A 91 -7.08 1.59 13.48
N GLU A 92 -7.95 1.38 12.50
CA GLU A 92 -7.53 0.83 11.21
C GLU A 92 -7.18 1.99 10.29
N PHE A 93 -6.24 1.75 9.37
CA PHE A 93 -5.87 2.71 8.34
C PHE A 93 -5.86 2.03 6.97
N ILE A 94 -6.27 2.79 5.96
CA ILE A 94 -6.37 2.33 4.58
C ILE A 94 -5.64 3.35 3.69
N GLN A 95 -4.73 2.90 2.84
CA GLN A 95 -4.02 3.76 1.91
C GLN A 95 -4.68 3.73 0.51
N TYR A 96 -5.18 4.88 0.06
CA TYR A 96 -5.85 5.00 -1.25
C TYR A 96 -4.97 4.69 -2.45
N THR A 97 -3.74 5.17 -2.45
CA THR A 97 -2.85 5.06 -3.61
C THR A 97 -2.34 3.64 -3.83
N ILE A 98 -2.04 2.89 -2.77
CA ILE A 98 -1.65 1.49 -2.89
C ILE A 98 -2.86 0.64 -3.31
N ILE A 99 -4.05 0.86 -2.75
CA ILE A 99 -5.22 0.06 -3.13
C ILE A 99 -5.60 0.31 -4.59
N LEU A 100 -5.64 1.57 -5.03
CA LEU A 100 -5.97 1.86 -6.44
C LEU A 100 -4.91 1.27 -7.38
N LEU A 101 -3.62 1.40 -7.06
CA LEU A 101 -2.55 0.80 -7.85
C LEU A 101 -2.61 -0.74 -7.85
N LEU A 102 -2.84 -1.37 -6.70
CA LEU A 102 -2.99 -2.82 -6.58
C LEU A 102 -4.24 -3.33 -7.32
N LEU A 103 -5.36 -2.60 -7.26
CA LEU A 103 -6.57 -2.93 -8.00
C LEU A 103 -6.34 -2.79 -9.50
N LEU A 104 -5.67 -1.73 -9.96
CA LEU A 104 -5.31 -1.57 -11.36
C LEU A 104 -4.36 -2.68 -11.82
N LEU A 105 -3.31 -2.99 -11.07
CA LEU A 105 -2.39 -4.10 -11.38
C LEU A 105 -3.13 -5.45 -11.40
N ARG A 106 -4.02 -5.71 -10.43
CA ARG A 106 -4.86 -6.92 -10.40
C ARG A 106 -5.76 -7.01 -11.64
N ILE A 107 -6.41 -5.90 -12.02
CA ILE A 107 -7.25 -5.82 -13.22
C ILE A 107 -6.42 -6.08 -14.48
N SER A 108 -5.24 -5.47 -14.61
CA SER A 108 -4.31 -5.70 -15.74
C SER A 108 -3.94 -7.17 -15.88
N VAL A 109 -3.58 -7.84 -14.78
CA VAL A 109 -3.23 -9.27 -14.78
C VAL A 109 -4.43 -10.14 -15.18
N ILE A 110 -5.63 -9.85 -14.66
CA ILE A 110 -6.86 -10.59 -15.01
C ILE A 110 -7.20 -10.42 -16.49
N ILE A 111 -7.07 -9.20 -17.03
CA ILE A 111 -7.31 -8.92 -18.44
C ILE A 111 -6.30 -9.69 -19.31
N VAL A 112 -5.00 -9.62 -19.00
CA VAL A 112 -3.96 -10.32 -19.78
C VAL A 112 -4.16 -11.83 -19.75
N THR A 113 -4.45 -12.41 -18.58
CA THR A 113 -4.71 -13.86 -18.44
C THR A 113 -5.99 -14.28 -19.15
N SER A 114 -7.04 -13.45 -19.13
CA SER A 114 -8.30 -13.73 -19.82
C SER A 114 -8.16 -13.62 -21.34
N ILE A 115 -7.42 -12.61 -21.84
CA ILE A 115 -7.07 -12.47 -23.26
C ILE A 115 -6.22 -13.67 -23.69
N PHE A 116 -5.19 -14.04 -22.93
CA PHE A 116 -4.38 -15.23 -23.20
C PHE A 116 -5.25 -16.50 -23.28
N HIS A 117 -6.16 -16.69 -22.34
CA HIS A 117 -7.09 -17.82 -22.33
C HIS A 117 -8.08 -17.80 -23.50
N ALA A 118 -8.50 -16.63 -23.97
CA ALA A 118 -9.33 -16.49 -25.16
C ALA A 118 -8.54 -16.80 -26.45
N MET A 119 -7.30 -16.31 -26.55
CA MET A 119 -6.42 -16.51 -27.69
C MET A 119 -5.95 -17.97 -27.82
N SER A 120 -5.80 -18.69 -26.70
CA SER A 120 -5.48 -20.13 -26.72
C SER A 120 -6.64 -20.98 -27.25
N LYS A 121 -7.91 -20.61 -26.96
CA LYS A 121 -9.10 -21.28 -27.51
C LYS A 121 -9.29 -21.02 -29.01
N LEU A 122 -8.81 -19.88 -29.51
CA LEU A 122 -8.85 -19.53 -30.93
C LEU A 122 -7.70 -20.17 -31.73
N GLY A 123 -6.85 -20.98 -31.10
CA GLY A 123 -5.77 -21.72 -31.78
C GLY A 123 -4.61 -20.83 -32.25
N PHE A 124 -4.54 -19.58 -31.79
CA PHE A 124 -3.58 -18.59 -32.29
C PHE A 124 -2.25 -18.52 -31.51
N ILE A 125 -2.14 -19.14 -30.33
CA ILE A 125 -0.89 -19.09 -29.54
C ILE A 125 -0.55 -20.44 -28.90
N ILE A 126 0.58 -21.04 -29.31
CA ILE A 126 1.22 -22.18 -28.66
C ILE A 126 2.45 -21.64 -27.91
N PHE A 127 2.36 -21.49 -26.58
CA PHE A 127 3.52 -21.13 -25.75
C PHE A 127 4.32 -22.39 -25.40
N THR A 128 5.59 -22.45 -25.81
CA THR A 128 6.49 -23.58 -25.45
C THR A 128 7.40 -23.30 -24.24
N GLY A 129 7.31 -22.16 -23.57
CA GLY A 129 8.03 -21.94 -22.29
C GLY A 129 8.15 -20.48 -21.84
N PHE A 130 8.27 -20.28 -20.52
CA PHE A 130 8.50 -19.00 -19.85
C PHE A 130 9.85 -19.09 -19.09
N ASP A 131 10.85 -18.31 -19.50
CA ASP A 131 12.17 -18.27 -18.83
C ASP A 131 12.16 -17.19 -17.73
N MET A 132 12.29 -17.63 -16.46
CA MET A 132 12.21 -16.78 -15.27
C MET A 132 13.45 -15.91 -15.01
N ASN A 133 14.55 -16.06 -15.76
CA ASN A 133 15.77 -15.28 -15.52
C ASN A 133 15.84 -13.97 -16.29
N HIS A 134 15.12 -13.84 -17.41
CA HIS A 134 15.21 -12.63 -18.27
C HIS A 134 13.88 -12.01 -18.69
N GLY A 135 12.73 -12.62 -18.40
CA GLY A 135 11.42 -12.02 -18.70
C GLY A 135 11.17 -11.78 -20.20
N ILE A 136 11.78 -12.57 -21.08
CA ILE A 136 11.62 -12.47 -22.53
C ILE A 136 10.74 -13.63 -23.02
N ILE A 137 9.69 -13.32 -23.77
CA ILE A 137 8.82 -14.29 -24.44
C ILE A 137 9.45 -14.66 -25.79
N LEU A 138 9.92 -15.90 -25.93
CA LEU A 138 10.43 -16.42 -27.20
C LEU A 138 9.27 -16.93 -28.07
N LEU A 139 8.98 -16.23 -29.17
CA LEU A 139 8.04 -16.64 -30.22
C LEU A 139 8.79 -17.52 -31.24
N SER A 140 8.70 -18.85 -31.13
CA SER A 140 9.20 -19.75 -32.18
C SER A 140 8.04 -20.38 -32.96
N SER A 141 7.79 -19.84 -34.15
CA SER A 141 7.01 -20.54 -35.18
C SER A 141 7.97 -21.41 -35.97
N LEU A 142 8.19 -22.66 -35.54
CA LEU A 142 8.54 -23.81 -36.39
C LEU A 142 8.78 -25.05 -35.50
N ALA A 143 7.99 -26.07 -35.76
CA ALA A 143 8.01 -27.36 -35.08
C ALA A 143 9.38 -28.06 -35.18
N ARG A 144 9.95 -28.45 -34.03
CA ARG A 144 10.70 -29.69 -33.92
C ARG A 144 10.70 -30.18 -32.47
N LEU A 145 10.02 -31.31 -32.27
CA LEU A 145 10.00 -32.09 -31.03
C LEU A 145 11.45 -32.42 -30.62
N SER A 146 11.93 -31.82 -29.54
CA SER A 146 13.06 -32.35 -28.78
C SER A 146 12.75 -32.18 -27.31
N TRP A 147 12.21 -33.25 -26.71
CA TRP A 147 12.08 -33.38 -25.28
C TRP A 147 13.47 -33.71 -24.70
N GLN A 148 14.02 -32.83 -23.88
CA GLN A 148 15.06 -33.20 -22.90
C GLN A 148 14.51 -32.91 -21.51
N ILE A 149 14.04 -33.96 -20.86
CA ILE A 149 13.65 -33.97 -19.46
C ILE A 149 14.92 -34.26 -18.67
N GLY A 150 15.49 -33.23 -18.03
CA GLY A 150 16.58 -33.40 -17.06
C GLY A 150 16.01 -33.51 -15.65
N MET A 151 16.19 -34.66 -14.99
CA MET A 151 15.89 -34.81 -13.56
C MET A 151 16.92 -34.06 -12.71
N PHE A 152 16.41 -33.28 -11.75
CA PHE A 152 17.18 -32.69 -10.66
C PHE A 152 17.68 -33.82 -9.75
N LYS A 153 19.00 -34.01 -9.67
CA LYS A 153 19.62 -34.87 -8.66
C LYS A 153 20.20 -33.96 -7.58
N ASN A 154 19.79 -34.24 -6.34
CA ASN A 154 20.13 -33.53 -5.12
C ASN A 154 21.65 -33.42 -4.89
#